data_AF-A0A3B4UTT5-F1
#
_entry.id   AF-A0A3B4UTT5-F1
#
_cell.length_a   1.000
_cell.length_b   1.000
_cell.length_c   1.000
_cell.angle_alpha   90.00
_cell.angle_beta   90.00
_cell.angle_gamma   90.00
#
_symmetry.space_group_name_H-M   'P 1'
#
loop_
_entity.id
_entity.type
_entity.pdbx_description
1 polymer ?
#
loop_
_entity_poly.entity_id
_entity_poly.type
_entity_poly.pdbx_seq_one_letter_code
_entity_poly.pdbx_strand_id
1 'polypeptide(L)'
;MAAQGGILFQEKVSRLLSRQDGRPVLKPNRTLALRDAVANRKLKKGEATCVTEMSVLMACWKQNNFVDGVCSTETKAFYSCVEEAQAAMKNKSNLTSMKGGRLHPKQATTLLKRYPNIRTEV
;
A
#
# COMPACT_ATOMS: atom_id res chain seq x y z
N MET A 1 25.70 12.37 -13.35
CA MET A 1 26.81 11.41 -13.15
C MET A 1 26.28 10.18 -12.40
N ALA A 2 25.78 9.17 -13.11
CA ALA A 2 25.22 7.93 -12.50
C ALA A 2 25.74 6.64 -13.18
N ALA A 3 26.77 6.75 -14.03
CA ALA A 3 27.14 5.70 -14.98
C ALA A 3 28.17 4.68 -14.43
N GLN A 4 29.00 5.05 -13.45
CA GLN A 4 30.13 4.21 -13.02
C GLN A 4 29.71 2.94 -12.25
N GLY A 5 28.55 2.95 -11.58
CA GLY A 5 28.01 1.77 -10.89
C GLY A 5 27.22 0.79 -11.77
N GLY A 6 26.88 1.19 -13.01
CA GLY A 6 26.01 0.39 -13.88
C GLY A 6 26.69 -0.86 -14.43
N ILE A 7 27.97 -0.76 -14.79
CA ILE A 7 28.71 -1.84 -15.46
C ILE A 7 28.97 -3.01 -14.51
N LEU A 8 29.46 -2.73 -13.29
CA LEU A 8 29.66 -3.74 -12.24
C LEU A 8 28.35 -4.44 -11.84
N PHE A 9 27.24 -3.70 -11.86
CA PHE A 9 25.93 -4.28 -11.59
C PHE A 9 25.47 -5.24 -12.69
N GLN A 10 25.63 -4.87 -13.96
CA GLN A 10 25.27 -5.72 -15.10
C GLN A 10 26.10 -7.01 -15.13
N GLU A 11 27.40 -6.93 -14.84
CA GLU A 11 28.28 -8.10 -14.77
C GLU A 11 27.90 -9.04 -13.61
N LYS A 12 27.51 -8.48 -12.47
CA LYS A 12 27.01 -9.28 -11.35
C LYS A 12 25.69 -9.97 -11.71
N VAL A 13 24.78 -9.28 -12.38
CA VAL A 13 23.50 -9.84 -12.83
C VAL A 13 23.70 -10.94 -13.87
N SER A 14 24.63 -10.77 -14.82
CA SER A 14 24.91 -11.80 -15.83
C SER A 14 25.43 -13.09 -15.19
N ARG A 15 26.31 -13.00 -14.18
CA ARG A 15 26.77 -14.15 -13.39
C ARG A 15 25.61 -14.85 -12.66
N LEU A 16 24.68 -14.10 -12.07
CA LEU A 16 23.54 -14.67 -11.33
C LEU A 16 22.50 -15.35 -12.23
N LEU A 17 22.41 -14.95 -13.50
CA LEU A 17 21.55 -15.57 -14.52
C LEU A 17 22.25 -16.73 -15.25
N SER A 18 23.58 -16.76 -15.20
CA SER A 18 24.41 -17.76 -15.85
C SER A 18 24.20 -19.15 -15.24
N ARG A 19 24.36 -20.16 -16.08
CA ARG A 19 24.38 -21.58 -15.68
C ARG A 19 25.80 -22.14 -15.54
N GLN A 20 26.82 -21.27 -15.56
CA GLN A 20 28.24 -21.66 -15.53
C GLN A 20 28.57 -22.57 -14.35
N ASP A 21 28.04 -22.29 -13.15
CA ASP A 21 28.23 -23.11 -11.95
C ASP A 21 27.03 -24.03 -11.66
N GLY A 22 26.24 -24.39 -12.68
CA GLY A 22 25.08 -25.27 -12.58
C GLY A 22 23.73 -24.54 -12.60
N ARG A 23 22.96 -24.60 -11.50
CA ARG A 23 21.62 -23.99 -11.45
C ARG A 23 21.75 -22.48 -11.28
N PRO A 24 21.08 -21.67 -12.13
CA PRO A 24 21.18 -20.23 -12.04
C PRO A 24 20.48 -19.74 -10.77
N VAL A 25 21.10 -18.76 -10.10
CA VAL A 25 20.62 -18.20 -8.82
C VAL A 25 19.32 -17.43 -9.03
N LEU A 26 19.24 -16.66 -10.12
CA LEU A 26 18.04 -15.91 -10.49
C LEU A 26 17.36 -16.57 -11.70
N LYS A 27 16.05 -16.79 -11.58
CA LYS A 27 15.19 -17.31 -12.66
C LYS A 27 14.00 -16.38 -12.86
N PRO A 28 14.21 -15.20 -13.46
CA PRO A 28 13.14 -14.23 -13.62
C PRO A 28 12.11 -14.75 -14.64
N ASN A 29 10.82 -14.63 -14.31
CA ASN A 29 9.72 -14.99 -15.22
C ASN A 29 9.42 -13.90 -16.26
N ARG A 30 10.07 -12.74 -16.16
CA ARG A 30 9.93 -11.58 -17.03
C ARG A 30 11.31 -10.96 -17.26
N THR A 31 11.49 -10.27 -18.37
CA THR A 31 12.74 -9.58 -18.68
C THR A 31 13.07 -8.52 -17.63
N LEU A 32 14.34 -8.42 -17.26
CA LEU A 32 14.84 -7.44 -16.28
C LEU A 32 15.04 -6.06 -16.94
N ALA A 33 13.95 -5.50 -17.47
CA ALA A 33 13.92 -4.18 -18.09
C ALA A 33 12.87 -3.29 -17.43
N LEU A 34 13.20 -2.01 -17.23
CA LEU A 34 12.25 -1.03 -16.70
C LEU A 34 11.12 -0.78 -17.70
N ARG A 35 9.90 -0.66 -17.17
CA ARG A 35 8.70 -0.30 -17.93
C ARG A 35 8.43 1.19 -17.86
N ASP A 36 7.75 1.71 -18.87
CA ASP A 36 7.40 3.14 -18.99
C ASP A 36 6.11 3.51 -18.21
N ALA A 37 5.77 2.69 -17.21
CA ALA A 37 4.59 2.86 -16.38
C ALA A 37 4.82 2.29 -14.98
N VAL A 38 4.18 2.92 -14.00
CA VAL A 38 4.19 2.46 -12.60
C VAL A 38 2.86 1.82 -12.22
N ALA A 39 2.91 0.89 -11.26
CA ALA A 39 1.69 0.28 -10.74
C ALA A 39 0.80 1.32 -10.03
N ASN A 40 -0.51 1.16 -10.17
CA ASN A 40 -1.48 1.94 -9.39
C ASN A 40 -1.31 1.65 -7.90
N ARG A 41 -1.56 2.68 -7.06
CA ARG A 41 -1.60 2.50 -5.61
C ARG A 41 -2.74 1.56 -5.26
N LYS A 42 -2.44 0.50 -4.52
CA LYS A 42 -3.47 -0.39 -3.97
C LYS A 42 -4.29 0.41 -2.94
N LEU A 43 -5.61 0.32 -3.03
CA LEU A 43 -6.46 0.83 -1.96
C LEU A 43 -6.17 0.00 -0.71
N LYS A 44 -6.09 0.67 0.45
CA LYS A 44 -6.02 -0.03 1.72
C LYS A 44 -7.29 -0.85 1.87
N LYS A 45 -7.15 -2.12 2.27
CA LYS A 45 -8.31 -2.96 2.59
C LYS A 45 -9.04 -2.33 3.78
N GLY A 46 -10.37 -2.46 3.80
CA GLY A 46 -11.16 -2.02 4.95
C GLY A 46 -10.75 -2.82 6.19
N GLU A 47 -10.56 -2.14 7.30
CA GLU A 47 -10.38 -2.73 8.63
C GLU A 47 -11.60 -2.37 9.47
N ALA A 48 -12.02 -3.27 10.36
CA ALA A 48 -13.10 -2.96 11.29
C ALA A 48 -12.65 -1.83 12.23
N THR A 49 -13.38 -0.72 12.21
CA THR A 49 -13.18 0.41 13.12
C THR A 49 -13.99 0.21 14.40
N CYS A 50 -13.57 0.83 15.50
CA CYS A 50 -14.29 0.83 16.79
C CYS A 50 -14.45 -0.54 17.46
N VAL A 51 -13.51 -1.46 17.21
CA VAL A 51 -13.54 -2.83 17.77
C VAL A 51 -13.36 -2.81 19.29
N THR A 52 -12.57 -1.88 19.80
CA THR A 52 -12.31 -1.69 21.23
C THR A 52 -13.58 -1.29 21.98
N GLU A 53 -14.26 -0.27 21.52
CA GLU A 53 -15.50 0.27 22.09
C GLU A 53 -16.62 -0.77 21.98
N MET A 54 -16.69 -1.47 20.85
CA MET A 54 -17.60 -2.60 20.68
C MET A 54 -17.34 -3.69 21.73
N SER A 55 -16.07 -4.05 21.99
CA SER A 55 -15.74 -5.10 22.96
C SER A 55 -16.14 -4.73 24.39
N VAL A 56 -16.00 -3.46 24.78
CA VAL A 56 -16.41 -2.96 26.10
C VAL A 56 -17.93 -2.93 26.24
N LEU A 57 -18.64 -2.47 25.20
CA LEU A 57 -20.10 -2.51 25.18
C LEU A 57 -20.64 -3.94 25.32
N MET A 58 -20.08 -4.90 24.57
CA MET A 58 -20.47 -6.31 24.69
C MET A 58 -20.18 -6.88 26.07
N ALA A 59 -19.08 -6.48 26.71
CA ALA A 59 -18.77 -6.89 28.08
C ALA A 59 -19.79 -6.36 29.09
N CYS A 60 -20.17 -5.08 28.97
CA CYS A 60 -21.20 -4.49 29.82
C CYS A 60 -22.56 -5.17 29.61
N TRP A 61 -22.98 -5.37 28.36
CA TRP A 61 -24.23 -6.05 28.06
C TRP A 61 -24.27 -7.47 28.62
N LYS A 62 -23.16 -8.22 28.50
CA LYS A 62 -23.06 -9.58 29.03
C LYS A 62 -23.25 -9.63 30.56
N GLN A 63 -22.75 -8.64 31.29
CA GLN A 63 -22.89 -8.57 32.74
C GLN A 63 -24.28 -8.10 33.19
N ASN A 64 -24.95 -7.28 32.38
CA ASN A 64 -26.19 -6.59 32.73
C ASN A 64 -27.41 -7.06 31.93
N ASN A 65 -27.40 -8.31 31.45
CA ASN A 65 -28.49 -8.93 30.68
C ASN A 65 -28.94 -8.07 29.47
N PHE A 66 -28.01 -7.42 28.79
CA PHE A 66 -28.26 -6.60 27.60
C PHE A 66 -29.21 -5.42 27.83
N VAL A 67 -29.27 -4.89 29.06
CA VAL A 67 -30.06 -3.70 29.38
C VAL A 67 -29.27 -2.42 29.02
N ASP A 68 -29.69 -1.74 27.96
CA ASP A 68 -29.01 -0.55 27.43
C ASP A 68 -28.92 0.62 28.41
N GLY A 69 -29.91 0.77 29.31
CA GLY A 69 -29.92 1.84 30.30
C GLY A 69 -28.69 1.81 31.22
N VAL A 70 -28.27 0.61 31.63
CA VAL A 70 -27.10 0.40 32.51
C VAL A 70 -25.79 0.63 31.75
N CYS A 71 -25.74 0.23 30.48
CA CYS A 71 -24.57 0.35 29.62
C CYS A 71 -24.52 1.65 28.79
N SER A 72 -25.29 2.67 29.19
CA SER A 72 -25.46 3.90 28.41
C SER A 72 -24.16 4.68 28.16
N THR A 73 -23.16 4.55 29.03
CA THR A 73 -21.81 5.12 28.85
C THR A 73 -21.07 4.45 27.69
N GLU A 74 -21.05 3.12 27.69
CA GLU A 74 -20.36 2.31 26.67
C GLU A 74 -21.06 2.44 25.31
N THR A 75 -22.39 2.52 25.31
CA THR A 75 -23.17 2.76 24.10
C THR A 75 -22.83 4.12 23.48
N LYS A 76 -22.73 5.18 24.28
CA LYS A 76 -22.34 6.52 23.80
C LYS A 76 -20.91 6.52 23.24
N ALA A 77 -19.96 5.88 23.91
CA ALA A 77 -18.57 5.78 23.46
C ALA A 77 -18.44 5.02 22.13
N PHE A 78 -19.21 3.93 21.96
CA PHE A 78 -19.26 3.21 20.70
C PHE A 78 -19.79 4.07 19.55
N TYR A 79 -20.92 4.75 19.76
CA TYR A 79 -21.50 5.60 18.71
C TYR A 79 -20.63 6.81 18.37
N SER A 80 -19.99 7.44 19.36
CA SER A 80 -19.05 8.54 19.09
C SER A 80 -17.87 8.07 18.22
N CYS A 81 -17.31 6.89 18.52
CA CYS A 81 -16.27 6.31 17.67
C CYS A 81 -16.78 6.06 16.24
N VAL A 82 -18.00 5.54 16.08
CA VAL A 82 -18.58 5.28 14.75
C VAL A 82 -18.76 6.57 13.96
N GLU A 83 -19.26 7.64 14.58
CA GLU A 83 -19.42 8.94 13.92
C GLU A 83 -18.07 9.52 13.46
N GLU A 84 -17.06 9.49 14.34
CA GLU A 84 -15.71 9.94 14.02
C GLU A 84 -15.06 9.10 12.91
N ALA A 85 -15.23 7.77 12.97
CA ALA A 85 -14.72 6.86 11.95
C ALA A 85 -15.38 7.13 10.59
N GLN A 86 -16.69 7.34 10.55
CA GLN A 86 -17.41 7.70 9.33
C GLN A 86 -16.95 9.05 8.77
N ALA A 87 -16.79 10.07 9.62
CA ALA A 87 -16.27 11.38 9.22
C ALA A 87 -14.84 11.27 8.66
N ALA A 88 -13.97 10.50 9.32
CA ALA A 88 -12.61 10.26 8.87
C ALA A 88 -12.55 9.51 7.53
N MET A 89 -13.44 8.56 7.28
CA MET A 89 -13.52 7.86 5.99
C MET A 89 -13.91 8.81 4.84
N LYS A 90 -14.92 9.67 5.05
CA LYS A 90 -15.33 10.71 4.08
C LYS A 90 -14.21 11.71 3.80
N ASN A 91 -13.40 12.04 4.80
CA ASN A 91 -12.27 12.95 4.63
C ASN A 91 -11.06 12.29 3.95
N LYS A 92 -10.83 11.00 4.18
CA LYS A 92 -9.71 10.24 3.59
C LYS A 92 -9.86 10.07 2.07
N SER A 93 -11.08 9.89 1.54
CA SER A 93 -11.30 9.80 0.08
C SER A 93 -10.86 11.07 -0.66
N ASN A 94 -10.98 12.24 0.00
CA ASN A 94 -10.63 13.52 -0.59
C ASN A 94 -9.12 13.82 -0.50
N LEU A 95 -8.46 13.36 0.58
CA LEU A 95 -7.04 13.64 0.86
C LEU A 95 -6.04 12.63 0.26
N THR A 96 -6.50 11.47 -0.24
CA THR A 96 -5.61 10.48 -0.88
C THR A 96 -4.90 10.97 -2.13
N SER A 97 -5.29 12.12 -2.69
CA SER A 97 -4.65 12.72 -3.86
C SER A 97 -3.31 13.42 -3.53
N MET A 98 -3.12 13.91 -2.30
CA MET A 98 -2.02 14.86 -1.97
C MET A 98 -1.11 14.46 -0.81
N LYS A 99 -1.44 13.42 -0.02
CA LYS A 99 -0.64 13.05 1.16
C LYS A 99 0.55 12.15 0.80
N GLY A 100 1.72 12.77 0.71
CA GLY A 100 3.03 12.12 0.66
C GLY A 100 3.83 12.62 -0.52
N GLY A 101 5.08 13.04 -0.31
CA GLY A 101 5.99 13.63 -1.30
C GLY A 101 6.36 12.76 -2.52
N ARG A 102 5.55 11.74 -2.83
CA ARG A 102 5.64 10.90 -4.01
C ARG A 102 4.53 11.29 -4.97
N LEU A 103 4.90 11.48 -6.25
CA LEU A 103 3.96 11.76 -7.33
C LEU A 103 2.82 10.73 -7.39
N HIS A 104 1.66 11.18 -7.85
CA HIS A 104 0.55 10.28 -8.13
C HIS A 104 0.94 9.33 -9.29
N PRO A 105 0.58 8.02 -9.27
CA PRO A 105 0.98 7.07 -10.31
C PRO A 105 0.64 7.51 -11.74
N LYS A 106 -0.48 8.22 -11.92
CA LYS A 106 -0.85 8.81 -13.22
C LYS A 106 0.18 9.87 -13.67
N GLN A 107 0.58 10.77 -12.79
CA GLN A 107 1.59 11.81 -13.10
C GLN A 107 2.95 11.18 -13.40
N ALA A 108 3.39 10.22 -12.58
CA ALA A 108 4.65 9.49 -12.81
C ALA A 108 4.63 8.73 -14.15
N THR A 109 3.53 8.06 -14.48
CA THR A 109 3.39 7.35 -15.76
C THR A 109 3.40 8.31 -16.95
N THR A 110 2.78 9.49 -16.84
CA THR A 110 2.85 10.51 -17.89
C THR A 110 4.29 10.97 -18.12
N LEU A 111 5.09 11.15 -17.06
CA LEU A 111 6.50 11.51 -17.18
C LEU A 111 7.34 10.39 -17.83
N LEU A 112 7.14 9.14 -17.40
CA LEU A 112 7.85 7.98 -17.96
C LEU A 112 7.52 7.75 -19.43
N LYS A 113 6.29 8.05 -19.87
CA LYS A 113 5.91 7.99 -21.29
C LYS A 113 6.57 9.06 -22.15
N ARG A 114 6.91 10.22 -21.58
CA ARG A 114 7.63 11.29 -22.29
C ARG A 114 9.11 10.95 -22.49
N TYR A 115 9.69 10.22 -21.55
CA TYR A 115 11.09 9.78 -21.58
C TYR A 115 11.15 8.26 -21.39
N PRO A 116 10.78 7.48 -22.43
CA PRO A 116 10.72 6.03 -22.33
C PRO A 116 12.13 5.44 -22.20
N ASN A 117 12.20 4.26 -21.58
CA ASN A 117 13.44 3.53 -21.49
C ASN A 117 13.83 2.96 -22.86
N ILE A 118 15.06 3.19 -23.30
CA ILE A 118 15.59 2.67 -24.57
C ILE A 118 15.82 1.16 -24.38
N ARG A 119 15.08 0.33 -25.12
CA ARG A 119 15.13 -1.14 -24.99
C ARG A 119 15.83 -1.84 -26.14
N THR A 120 16.06 -1.14 -27.23
CA THR A 120 16.80 -1.58 -28.41
C THR A 120 17.77 -0.47 -28.77
N GLU A 121 19.01 -0.83 -29.08
CA GLU A 121 19.97 0.11 -29.65
C GLU A 121 19.39 0.69 -30.94
N VAL A 122 19.54 2.01 -31.14
CA VAL A 122 19.15 2.71 -32.37
C VAL A 122 20.31 2.65 -33.34
#